data_AF-A0A094JYK0-F1
#
_entry.id   AF-A0A094JYK0-F1
#
_cell.length_a   1.000
_cell.length_b   1.000
_cell.length_c   1.000
_cell.angle_alpha   90.00
_cell.angle_beta   90.00
_cell.angle_gamma   90.00
#
_symmetry.space_group_name_H-M   'P 1'
#
loop_
_entity.id
_entity.type
_entity.pdbx_description
1 polymer ?
#
loop_
_entity_poly.entity_id
_entity_poly.type
_entity_poly.pdbx_seq_one_letter_code
_entity_poly.pdbx_strand_id
1 'polypeptide(L)'
;MKKMDARNLDHKTLTELRKRGVGSVQEGQSPEIVAKALGINRVTIYGWLSRYRQGGWQALDANKRGGRKPKLDDKALQWIYKTVVDKNPLPLKFTYALWTAKRVGELIHQRFG
;
A
#
# COMPACT_ATOMS: atom_id res chain seq x y z
N MET A 1 -2.59 -5.05 -31.55
CA MET A 1 -1.63 -4.64 -30.49
C MET A 1 -2.14 -5.15 -29.15
N LYS A 2 -1.36 -5.95 -28.43
CA LYS A 2 -1.73 -6.44 -27.09
C LYS A 2 -1.77 -5.21 -26.16
N LYS A 3 -2.94 -4.88 -25.61
CA LYS A 3 -3.06 -3.76 -24.64
C LYS A 3 -2.29 -4.15 -23.39
N MET A 4 -1.15 -3.49 -23.15
CA MET A 4 -0.37 -3.69 -21.93
C MET A 4 -1.09 -2.96 -20.79
N ASP A 5 -1.64 -3.71 -19.84
CA ASP A 5 -2.28 -3.11 -18.67
C ASP A 5 -1.22 -2.63 -17.68
N ALA A 6 -1.04 -1.31 -17.59
CA ALA A 6 -0.06 -0.69 -16.70
C ALA A 6 -0.29 -1.01 -15.21
N ARG A 7 -1.47 -1.55 -14.84
CA ARG A 7 -1.79 -1.97 -13.46
C ARG A 7 -1.10 -3.26 -13.04
N ASN A 8 -0.70 -4.10 -14.00
CA ASN A 8 -0.04 -5.37 -13.74
C ASN A 8 1.49 -5.28 -13.78
N LEU A 9 2.03 -4.08 -14.02
CA LEU A 9 3.48 -3.84 -14.03
C LEU A 9 4.05 -3.89 -12.62
N ASP A 10 5.29 -4.38 -12.51
CA ASP A 10 6.05 -4.23 -11.28
C ASP A 10 6.32 -2.74 -10.97
N HIS A 11 6.66 -2.46 -9.72
CA HIS A 11 6.89 -1.08 -9.28
C HIS A 11 8.04 -0.40 -10.03
N LYS A 12 9.07 -1.16 -10.40
CA LYS A 12 10.21 -0.64 -11.15
C LYS A 12 9.78 -0.22 -12.56
N THR A 13 9.13 -1.08 -13.32
CA THR A 13 8.66 -0.78 -14.68
C THR A 13 7.61 0.32 -14.68
N LEU A 14 6.72 0.36 -13.69
CA LEU A 14 5.74 1.44 -13.57
C LEU A 14 6.40 2.80 -13.28
N THR A 15 7.50 2.81 -12.51
CA THR A 15 8.30 4.02 -12.26
C THR A 15 8.92 4.52 -13.54
N GLU A 16 9.59 3.65 -14.29
CA GLU A 16 10.20 3.99 -15.57
C GLU A 16 9.16 4.47 -16.58
N LEU A 17 7.99 3.83 -16.65
CA LEU A 17 6.88 4.25 -17.51
C LEU A 17 6.42 5.67 -17.18
N ARG A 18 6.30 6.01 -15.89
CA ARG A 18 5.92 7.35 -15.43
C ARG A 18 6.98 8.39 -15.80
N LYS A 19 8.25 8.09 -15.51
CA LYS A 19 9.38 8.98 -15.80
C LYS A 19 9.50 9.23 -17.31
N ARG A 20 9.39 8.19 -18.13
CA ARG A 20 9.36 8.31 -19.59
C ARG A 20 8.21 9.18 -20.08
N GLY A 21 6.99 8.95 -19.58
CA GLY A 21 5.82 9.74 -19.98
C GLY A 21 5.95 11.22 -19.62
N VAL A 22 6.43 11.53 -18.41
CA VAL A 22 6.67 12.93 -17.99
C VAL A 22 7.82 13.54 -18.79
N GLY A 23 8.90 12.80 -19.03
CA GLY A 23 10.04 13.23 -19.85
C GLY A 23 9.61 13.62 -21.27
N SER A 24 8.84 12.78 -21.96
CA SER A 24 8.35 13.09 -23.31
C SER A 24 7.47 14.35 -23.35
N VAL A 25 6.71 14.64 -22.29
CA VAL A 25 5.95 15.90 -22.21
C VAL A 25 6.87 17.10 -21.93
N GLN A 26 7.90 16.94 -21.10
CA GLN A 26 8.93 17.97 -20.87
C GLN A 26 9.71 18.31 -22.16
N GLU A 27 9.89 17.32 -23.05
CA GLU A 27 10.47 17.49 -24.40
C GLU A 27 9.53 18.17 -25.40
N GLY A 28 8.31 18.55 -24.99
CA GLY A 28 7.37 19.31 -25.81
C GLY A 28 6.30 18.46 -26.51
N GLN A 29 6.24 17.15 -26.28
CA GLN A 29 5.16 16.32 -26.84
C GLN A 29 3.82 16.59 -26.13
N SER A 30 2.73 16.54 -26.89
CA SER A 30 1.38 16.65 -26.33
C SER A 30 1.09 15.48 -25.36
N PRO A 31 0.58 15.74 -24.15
CA PRO A 31 0.22 14.69 -23.19
C PRO A 31 -0.75 13.64 -23.75
N GLU A 32 -1.64 14.02 -24.67
CA GLU A 32 -2.60 13.10 -25.28
C GLU A 32 -1.93 12.09 -26.22
N ILE A 33 -0.94 12.54 -26.97
CA ILE A 33 -0.14 11.70 -27.86
C ILE A 33 0.69 10.73 -27.03
N VAL A 34 1.35 11.24 -25.98
CA VAL A 34 2.14 10.42 -25.05
C VAL A 34 1.26 9.37 -24.37
N ALA A 35 0.07 9.74 -23.89
CA ALA A 35 -0.86 8.80 -23.27
C ALA A 35 -1.28 7.68 -24.23
N LYS A 36 -1.58 8.02 -25.48
CA LYS A 36 -1.92 7.04 -26.53
C LYS A 36 -0.74 6.11 -26.85
N ALA A 37 0.47 6.66 -26.97
CA ALA A 37 1.68 5.88 -27.24
C ALA A 37 2.02 4.91 -26.09
N LEU A 38 1.82 5.32 -24.84
CA LEU A 38 2.03 4.50 -23.65
C LEU A 38 0.86 3.57 -23.32
N GLY A 39 -0.26 3.65 -24.05
CA GLY A 39 -1.44 2.82 -23.82
C GLY A 39 -2.19 3.12 -22.51
N ILE A 40 -2.08 4.34 -21.99
CA ILE A 40 -2.75 4.79 -20.75
C ILE A 40 -3.87 5.79 -21.05
N ASN A 41 -4.78 5.98 -20.08
CA ASN A 41 -5.80 7.03 -20.18
C ASN A 41 -5.14 8.42 -20.07
N ARG A 42 -5.66 9.42 -20.82
CA ARG A 42 -5.23 10.82 -20.72
C ARG A 42 -5.26 11.38 -19.30
N VAL A 43 -6.21 10.98 -18.47
CA VAL A 43 -6.29 11.43 -17.07
C VAL A 43 -5.08 10.98 -16.25
N THR A 44 -4.52 9.80 -16.58
CA THR A 44 -3.36 9.23 -15.91
C THR A 44 -2.10 10.07 -16.13
N ILE A 45 -1.84 10.54 -17.37
CA ILE A 45 -0.67 11.37 -17.65
C ILE A 45 -0.75 12.72 -16.93
N TYR A 46 -1.94 13.35 -16.87
CA TYR A 46 -2.13 14.58 -16.09
C TYR A 46 -1.89 14.37 -14.59
N GLY A 47 -2.31 13.21 -14.06
CA GLY A 47 -1.99 12.83 -12.68
C GLY A 47 -0.49 12.70 -12.44
N TRP A 48 0.28 12.16 -13.39
CA TRP A 48 1.74 12.06 -13.29
C TRP A 48 2.41 13.43 -13.36
N LEU A 49 1.99 14.30 -14.29
CA LEU A 49 2.49 15.67 -14.39
C LEU A 49 2.22 16.47 -13.10
N SER A 50 1.05 16.30 -12.49
CA SER A 50 0.73 16.94 -11.21
C SER A 50 1.66 16.46 -10.09
N ARG A 51 1.94 15.15 -10.01
CA ARG A 51 2.89 14.60 -9.01
C ARG A 51 4.30 15.11 -9.23
N TYR A 52 4.74 15.17 -10.49
CA TYR A 52 6.03 15.71 -10.84
C TYR A 52 6.18 17.18 -10.42
N ARG A 53 5.15 18.01 -10.65
CA ARG A 53 5.17 19.42 -10.20
C ARG A 53 5.23 19.56 -8.68
N GLN A 54 4.69 18.61 -7.92
CA GLN A 54 4.63 18.67 -6.45
C GLN A 54 5.88 18.12 -5.76
N GLY A 55 6.56 17.13 -6.34
CA GLY A 55 7.69 16.46 -5.68
C GLY A 55 8.78 15.94 -6.62
N GLY A 56 8.86 16.47 -7.84
CA GLY A 56 9.90 16.16 -8.82
C GLY A 56 9.91 14.70 -9.29
N TRP A 57 11.08 14.25 -9.74
CA TRP A 57 11.28 12.91 -10.30
C TRP A 57 11.02 11.78 -9.29
N GLN A 58 11.36 12.00 -8.01
CA GLN A 58 11.15 11.01 -6.94
C GLN A 58 9.66 10.78 -6.65
N ALA A 59 8.81 11.80 -6.82
CA ALA A 59 7.36 11.66 -6.65
C ALA A 59 6.70 10.75 -7.71
N LEU A 60 7.42 10.40 -8.78
CA LEU A 60 6.95 9.45 -9.79
C LEU A 60 7.19 8.00 -9.39
N ASP A 61 8.08 7.73 -8.43
CA ASP A 61 8.42 6.39 -8.01
C ASP A 61 7.18 5.64 -7.52
N ALA A 62 6.96 4.45 -8.09
CA ALA A 62 5.86 3.60 -7.68
C ALA A 62 6.24 2.87 -6.40
N ASN A 63 5.59 3.26 -5.31
CA ASN A 63 5.70 2.58 -4.03
C ASN A 63 4.47 1.72 -3.77
N LYS A 64 4.62 0.68 -2.94
CA LYS A 64 3.51 -0.09 -2.41
C LYS A 64 2.54 0.89 -1.75
N ARG A 65 1.30 0.96 -2.24
CA ARG A 65 0.26 1.78 -1.59
C ARG A 65 0.13 1.27 -0.15
N GLY A 66 0.34 2.15 0.81
CA GLY A 66 0.14 1.81 2.22
C GLY A 66 -1.29 1.32 2.44
N GLY A 67 -1.43 0.32 3.31
CA GLY A 67 -2.75 -0.08 3.81
C GLY A 67 -3.26 0.92 4.84
N ARG A 68 -4.47 0.67 5.37
CA ARG A 68 -4.94 1.37 6.57
C ARG A 68 -3.89 1.20 7.68
N LYS A 69 -3.53 2.30 8.35
CA LYS A 69 -2.62 2.24 9.50
C LYS A 69 -3.09 1.13 10.47
N PRO A 70 -2.20 0.24 10.93
CA PRO A 70 -2.56 -0.78 11.90
C PRO A 70 -3.23 -0.16 13.14
N LYS A 71 -4.23 -0.83 13.70
CA LYS A 71 -4.90 -0.38 14.93
C LYS A 71 -4.07 -0.62 16.20
N LEU A 72 -3.11 -1.54 16.12
CA LEU A 72 -2.25 -1.96 17.23
C LEU A 72 -0.86 -1.40 16.99
N ASP A 73 -0.28 -0.81 18.03
CA ASP A 73 1.10 -0.38 18.03
C ASP A 73 2.05 -1.55 18.37
N ASP A 74 3.35 -1.32 18.22
CA ASP A 74 4.37 -2.36 18.44
C ASP A 74 4.36 -2.88 19.89
N LYS A 75 4.02 -2.01 20.86
CA LYS A 75 3.91 -2.37 22.27
C LYS A 75 2.72 -3.30 22.52
N ALA A 76 1.57 -3.02 21.92
CA ALA A 76 0.40 -3.89 21.99
C ALA A 76 0.70 -5.26 21.35
N LEU A 77 1.39 -5.29 20.20
CA LEU A 77 1.81 -6.54 19.56
C LEU A 77 2.74 -7.37 20.44
N GLN A 78 3.75 -6.73 21.06
CA GLN A 78 4.67 -7.42 21.95
C GLN A 78 3.96 -7.95 23.21
N TRP A 79 3.00 -7.19 23.74
CA TRP A 79 2.18 -7.62 24.86
C TRP A 79 1.27 -8.80 24.50
N ILE A 80 0.64 -8.78 23.31
CA ILE A 80 -0.18 -9.89 22.81
C ILE A 80 0.68 -11.14 22.70
N TYR A 81 1.87 -11.04 22.09
CA TYR A 81 2.79 -12.17 21.94
C TYR A 81 3.13 -12.81 23.30
N LYS A 82 3.60 -12.01 24.27
CA LYS A 82 3.90 -12.50 25.63
C LYS A 82 2.68 -13.12 26.28
N THR A 83 1.51 -12.51 26.10
CA THR A 83 0.27 -12.99 26.72
C THR A 83 -0.20 -14.33 26.14
N VAL A 84 -0.05 -14.54 24.83
CA VAL A 84 -0.40 -15.80 24.17
C VAL A 84 0.60 -16.92 24.50
N VAL A 85 1.90 -16.58 24.60
CA VAL A 85 2.98 -17.54 24.86
C VAL A 85 3.09 -17.92 26.33
N ASP A 86 3.06 -16.94 27.24
CA ASP A 86 3.37 -17.16 28.67
C ASP A 86 2.13 -17.54 29.49
N LYS A 87 0.92 -17.24 29.01
CA LYS A 87 -0.32 -17.52 29.75
C LYS A 87 -1.08 -18.68 29.13
N ASN A 88 -1.36 -19.68 29.95
CA ASN A 88 -2.32 -20.71 29.60
C ASN A 88 -3.74 -20.09 29.56
N PRO A 89 -4.58 -20.34 28.53
CA PRO A 89 -5.95 -19.82 28.47
C PRO A 89 -6.92 -20.40 29.53
N LEU A 90 -6.51 -21.43 30.29
CA LEU A 90 -7.33 -22.10 31.30
C LEU A 90 -7.79 -21.22 32.49
N PRO A 91 -7.00 -20.29 33.05
CA PRO A 91 -7.44 -19.45 34.17
C PRO A 91 -8.42 -18.32 33.77
N LEU A 92 -8.80 -18.20 32.49
CA LEU A 92 -9.61 -17.09 31.95
C LEU A 92 -11.10 -17.41 31.76
N LYS A 93 -11.65 -18.43 32.42
CA LYS A 93 -13.08 -18.85 32.35
C LYS A 93 -13.56 -19.19 30.92
N PHE A 94 -12.67 -19.65 30.05
CA PHE A 94 -13.03 -20.10 28.72
C PHE A 94 -13.26 -21.62 28.70
N THR A 95 -14.33 -22.08 28.05
CA THR A 95 -14.76 -23.49 28.00
C THR A 95 -13.73 -24.45 27.39
N TYR A 96 -12.72 -23.94 26.69
CA TYR A 96 -11.65 -24.72 26.04
C TYR A 96 -10.34 -23.93 26.03
N ALA A 97 -9.20 -24.61 26.19
CA ALA A 97 -7.85 -24.03 26.21
C ALA A 97 -7.31 -23.67 24.80
N LEU A 98 -8.09 -22.94 24.00
CA LEU A 98 -7.72 -22.56 22.64
C LEU A 98 -7.66 -21.04 22.49
N TRP A 99 -6.54 -20.52 22.00
CA TRP A 99 -6.45 -19.14 21.53
C TRP A 99 -7.20 -19.01 20.19
N THR A 100 -8.26 -18.20 20.17
CA THR A 100 -8.94 -17.80 18.93
C THR A 100 -8.71 -16.32 18.66
N ALA A 101 -8.73 -15.93 17.38
CA ALA A 101 -8.62 -14.52 17.00
C ALA A 101 -9.66 -13.63 17.71
N LYS A 102 -10.88 -14.16 17.94
CA LYS A 102 -11.94 -13.47 18.69
C LYS A 102 -11.55 -13.22 20.14
N ARG A 103 -11.04 -14.22 20.85
CA ARG A 103 -10.61 -14.10 22.26
C ARG A 103 -9.42 -13.15 22.41
N VAL A 104 -8.47 -13.21 21.48
CA VAL A 104 -7.35 -12.26 21.44
C VAL A 104 -7.88 -10.84 21.22
N GLY A 105 -8.86 -10.66 20.33
CA GLY A 105 -9.53 -9.37 20.13
C GLY A 105 -10.22 -8.82 21.38
N GLU A 106 -10.97 -9.66 22.11
CA GLU A 106 -11.60 -9.29 23.39
C GLU A 106 -10.55 -8.88 24.44
N LEU A 107 -9.46 -9.63 24.54
CA LEU A 107 -8.38 -9.36 25.47
C LEU A 107 -7.62 -8.05 25.16
N ILE A 108 -7.42 -7.78 23.87
CA ILE A 108 -6.87 -6.51 23.38
C ILE A 108 -7.80 -5.35 23.76
N HIS A 109 -9.11 -5.49 23.51
CA HIS A 109 -10.10 -4.46 23.83
C HIS A 109 -10.15 -4.16 25.33
N GLN A 110 -10.14 -5.19 26.18
CA GLN A 110 -10.11 -5.00 27.64
C GLN A 110 -8.86 -4.26 28.12
N ARG A 111 -7.72 -4.42 27.44
CA ARG A 111 -6.44 -3.82 27.86
C ARG A 111 -6.22 -2.42 27.28
N PHE A 112 -6.63 -2.19 26.04
CA PHE A 112 -6.26 -1.00 25.26
C PHE A 112 -7.45 -0.12 24.86
N GLY A 113 -8.70 -0.54 25.09
CA GLY A 113 -9.90 0.18 24.67
C GLY A 113 -10.15 0.05 23.17
#